data_AF-A0A9D7ICY9-F1
#
_entry.id   AF-A0A9D7ICY9-F1
#
_cell.length_a   1.000
_cell.length_b   1.000
_cell.length_c   1.000
_cell.angle_alpha   90.00
_cell.angle_beta   90.00
_cell.angle_gamma   90.00
#
_symmetry.space_group_name_H-M   'P 1'
#
loop_
_entity.id
_entity.type
_entity.pdbx_description
1 polymer ?
#
loop_
_entity_poly.entity_id
_entity_poly.type
_entity_poly.pdbx_seq_one_letter_code
_entity_poly.pdbx_strand_id
1 'polypeptide(L)'
;MTAEDSALPQRHPLPAPSFPDRSTRDKVFAALEAARQSGRGSTLGLLFTDGYALSTVTVSEAIGDALNALIAANMVAVDGQQVSATVRLQYYAGCYFTSDRPELHRDRFADFVLGVGFATRNFAEMMPLRPGSSVLDLGCGCGVLAVLSAPLASAVMAVDINPRALAFTRFNAELNGFPQIETALGDLFAPVLSRRFDVIVSNAPYVISPASTTAIGTAVPASASVLPARHRHCLLPAAA
;
A
#
# COMPACT_ATOMS: atom_id res chain seq x y z
N MET A 1 -8.26 43.97 -15.74
CA MET A 1 -9.06 42.80 -15.31
C MET A 1 -8.06 41.70 -15.01
N THR A 2 -7.59 41.64 -13.77
CA THR A 2 -6.55 40.71 -13.32
C THR A 2 -7.15 39.32 -13.19
N ALA A 3 -6.49 38.34 -13.81
CA ALA A 3 -6.80 36.93 -13.60
C ALA A 3 -6.52 36.61 -12.13
N GLU A 4 -7.58 36.43 -11.35
CA GLU A 4 -7.46 35.89 -10.01
C GLU A 4 -6.99 34.45 -10.13
N ASP A 5 -5.75 34.27 -9.69
CA ASP A 5 -5.09 33.00 -9.42
C ASP A 5 -5.93 32.27 -8.36
N SER A 6 -6.89 31.47 -8.81
CA SER A 6 -7.69 30.56 -8.00
C SER A 6 -6.79 29.44 -7.49
N ALA A 7 -5.92 29.77 -6.54
CA ALA A 7 -5.16 28.79 -5.79
C ALA A 7 -6.16 27.79 -5.19
N LEU A 8 -6.11 26.54 -5.66
CA LEU A 8 -6.84 25.43 -5.06
C LEU A 8 -6.59 25.50 -3.55
N PRO A 9 -7.64 25.41 -2.71
CA PRO A 9 -7.48 25.51 -1.26
C PRO A 9 -6.37 24.55 -0.82
N GLN A 10 -5.40 25.05 -0.06
CA GLN A 10 -4.29 24.23 0.45
C GLN A 10 -4.90 23.10 1.28
N ARG A 11 -5.01 21.91 0.68
CA ARG A 11 -5.60 20.76 1.34
C ARG A 11 -4.58 20.21 2.32
N HIS A 12 -4.89 20.24 3.61
CA HIS A 12 -4.07 19.54 4.59
C HIS A 12 -3.91 18.06 4.20
N PRO A 13 -2.70 17.49 4.32
CA PRO A 13 -2.48 16.07 4.07
C PRO A 13 -3.37 15.24 5.00
N LEU A 14 -4.05 14.24 4.45
CA LEU A 14 -4.73 13.25 5.29
C LEU A 14 -3.69 12.57 6.17
N PRO A 15 -3.95 12.36 7.47
CA PRO A 15 -3.03 11.61 8.31
C PRO A 15 -2.94 10.18 7.77
N ALA A 16 -1.72 9.71 7.52
CA ALA A 16 -1.45 8.33 7.15
C ALA A 16 -1.34 7.48 8.42
N PRO A 17 -1.54 6.16 8.36
CA PRO A 17 -1.21 5.29 9.49
C PRO A 17 0.31 5.27 9.70
N SER A 18 0.73 5.17 10.95
CA SER A 18 2.15 5.12 11.34
C SER A 18 2.30 4.41 12.68
N PHE A 19 3.31 3.58 12.87
CA PHE A 19 3.61 3.05 14.20
C PHE A 19 4.53 4.01 14.95
N PRO A 20 4.17 4.45 16.18
CA PRO A 20 5.07 5.27 16.99
C PRO A 20 6.31 4.49 17.45
N ASP A 21 6.18 3.16 17.60
CA ASP A 21 7.23 2.26 18.03
C ASP A 21 6.92 0.80 17.65
N ARG A 22 7.93 -0.07 17.77
CA ARG A 22 7.81 -1.49 17.44
C ARG A 22 6.82 -2.24 18.34
N SER A 23 6.71 -1.89 19.62
CA SER A 23 5.76 -2.54 20.55
C SER A 23 4.31 -2.28 20.13
N THR A 24 4.01 -1.06 19.69
CA THR A 24 2.70 -0.71 19.14
C THR A 24 2.39 -1.56 17.90
N ARG A 25 3.34 -1.71 16.97
CA ARG A 25 3.20 -2.60 15.81
C ARG A 25 2.95 -4.05 16.20
N ASP A 26 3.74 -4.59 17.12
CA ASP A 26 3.65 -5.98 17.58
C ASP A 26 2.29 -6.26 18.23
N LYS A 27 1.77 -5.33 19.04
CA LYS A 27 0.42 -5.42 19.64
C LYS A 27 -0.68 -5.42 18.58
N VAL A 28 -0.59 -4.53 17.59
CA VAL A 28 -1.56 -4.49 16.47
C VAL A 28 -1.55 -5.81 15.72
N PHE A 29 -0.38 -6.29 15.29
CA PHE A 29 -0.27 -7.54 14.54
C PHE A 29 -0.81 -8.74 15.33
N ALA A 30 -0.42 -8.88 16.60
CA ALA A 30 -0.89 -9.97 17.45
C ALA A 30 -2.42 -9.97 17.62
N ALA A 31 -3.02 -8.78 17.76
CA ALA A 31 -4.47 -8.65 17.90
C ALA A 31 -5.22 -9.00 16.61
N LEU A 32 -4.70 -8.59 15.44
CA LEU A 32 -5.27 -8.94 14.15
C LEU A 32 -5.26 -10.46 13.93
N GLU A 33 -4.14 -11.13 14.25
CA GLU A 33 -4.03 -12.58 14.14
C GLU A 33 -4.93 -13.31 15.14
N ALA A 34 -4.95 -12.88 16.41
CA ALA A 34 -5.81 -13.48 17.44
C ALA A 34 -7.29 -13.36 17.07
N ALA A 35 -7.74 -12.20 16.59
CA ALA A 35 -9.11 -12.00 16.12
C ALA A 35 -9.44 -12.89 14.91
N ARG A 36 -8.50 -13.03 13.96
CA ARG A 36 -8.65 -13.90 12.79
C ARG A 36 -8.78 -15.38 13.17
N GLN A 37 -8.02 -15.84 14.16
CA GLN A 37 -8.00 -17.24 14.60
C GLN A 37 -9.14 -17.60 15.56
N SER A 38 -9.67 -16.64 16.31
CA SER A 38 -10.73 -16.85 17.31
C SER A 38 -12.17 -16.73 16.78
N GLY A 39 -12.34 -16.55 15.46
CA GLY A 39 -13.66 -16.34 14.85
C GLY A 39 -14.25 -14.93 15.05
N ARG A 40 -13.51 -14.02 15.72
CA ARG A 40 -13.86 -12.60 15.88
C ARG A 40 -13.44 -11.72 14.70
N GLY A 41 -12.98 -12.33 13.62
CA GLY A 41 -12.62 -11.66 12.38
C GLY A 41 -13.79 -10.92 11.73
N SER A 42 -15.04 -11.30 12.01
CA SER A 42 -16.23 -10.57 11.54
C SER A 42 -16.31 -9.14 12.09
N THR A 43 -15.95 -8.92 13.37
CA THR A 43 -15.88 -7.57 13.95
C THR A 43 -14.87 -6.71 13.22
N LEU A 44 -13.70 -7.26 12.89
CA LEU A 44 -12.68 -6.57 12.09
C LEU A 44 -13.16 -6.30 10.67
N GLY A 45 -13.88 -7.24 10.06
CA GLY A 45 -14.51 -7.06 8.75
C GLY A 45 -15.52 -5.90 8.75
N LEU A 46 -16.44 -5.89 9.71
CA LEU A 46 -17.43 -4.82 9.84
C LEU A 46 -16.78 -3.45 10.04
N LEU A 47 -15.75 -3.38 10.89
CA LEU A 47 -15.04 -2.14 11.18
C LEU A 47 -14.18 -1.66 9.99
N PHE A 48 -13.23 -2.48 9.54
CA PHE A 48 -12.21 -2.06 8.59
C PHE A 48 -12.59 -2.29 7.12
N THR A 49 -13.35 -3.34 6.81
CA THR A 49 -13.75 -3.65 5.43
C THR A 49 -15.03 -2.93 5.05
N ASP A 50 -16.06 -3.03 5.88
CA ASP A 50 -17.37 -2.49 5.57
C ASP A 50 -17.54 -1.04 6.06
N GLY A 51 -16.81 -0.64 7.11
CA GLY A 51 -16.81 0.74 7.60
C GLY A 51 -17.90 1.09 8.59
N TYR A 52 -18.46 0.10 9.26
CA TYR A 52 -19.38 0.37 10.35
C TYR A 52 -18.64 0.97 11.53
N ALA A 53 -19.22 2.02 12.11
CA ALA A 53 -18.86 2.45 13.45
C ALA A 53 -19.39 1.40 14.44
N LEU A 54 -18.52 0.88 15.30
CA LEU A 54 -18.85 -0.16 16.27
C LEU A 54 -18.63 0.34 17.69
N SER A 55 -19.32 -0.25 18.66
CA SER A 55 -19.11 0.13 20.05
C SER A 55 -17.68 -0.20 20.53
N THR A 56 -17.12 0.64 21.39
CA THR A 56 -15.83 0.42 22.08
C THR A 56 -15.78 -0.94 22.77
N VAL A 57 -16.89 -1.37 23.37
CA VAL A 57 -17.04 -2.68 24.02
C VAL A 57 -16.87 -3.81 23.01
N THR A 58 -17.63 -3.78 21.90
CA THR A 58 -17.57 -4.80 20.84
C THR A 58 -16.18 -4.90 20.24
N VAL A 59 -15.50 -3.78 20.02
CA VAL A 59 -14.13 -3.79 19.50
C VAL A 59 -13.17 -4.34 20.54
N SER A 60 -13.24 -3.89 21.79
CA SER A 60 -12.35 -4.37 22.86
C SER A 60 -12.52 -5.87 23.14
N GLU A 61 -13.72 -6.43 23.01
CA GLU A 61 -13.94 -7.89 23.08
C GLU A 61 -13.24 -8.65 21.93
N ALA A 62 -13.13 -8.03 20.76
CA ALA A 62 -12.50 -8.64 19.58
C ALA A 62 -10.97 -8.60 19.62
N ILE A 63 -10.38 -7.49 20.09
CA ILE A 63 -8.94 -7.24 20.00
C ILE A 63 -8.25 -6.98 21.35
N GLY A 64 -9.00 -7.06 22.46
CA GLY A 64 -8.49 -6.76 23.80
C GLY A 64 -7.96 -5.33 23.92
N ASP A 65 -6.86 -5.18 24.66
CA ASP A 65 -6.21 -3.89 24.92
C ASP A 65 -5.52 -3.28 23.70
N ALA A 66 -5.55 -3.95 22.54
CA ALA A 66 -4.95 -3.45 21.31
C ALA A 66 -5.72 -2.27 20.69
N LEU A 67 -6.91 -1.92 21.19
CA LEU A 67 -7.62 -0.72 20.75
C LEU A 67 -6.75 0.54 20.90
N ASN A 68 -6.03 0.70 22.01
CA ASN A 68 -5.12 1.83 22.20
C ASN A 68 -3.97 1.82 21.20
N ALA A 69 -3.48 0.63 20.82
CA ALA A 69 -2.43 0.49 19.81
C ALA A 69 -2.95 0.86 18.41
N LEU A 70 -4.19 0.50 18.07
CA LEU A 70 -4.83 0.91 16.81
C LEU A 70 -5.08 2.42 16.74
N ILE A 71 -5.47 3.04 17.86
CA ILE A 71 -5.63 4.51 17.95
C ILE A 71 -4.27 5.18 17.76
N ALA A 72 -3.24 4.71 18.47
CA ALA A 72 -1.88 5.24 18.35
C ALA A 72 -1.29 5.04 16.94
N ALA A 73 -1.70 3.97 16.25
CA ALA A 73 -1.32 3.69 14.87
C ALA A 73 -2.14 4.49 13.83
N ASN A 74 -3.11 5.29 14.28
CA ASN A 74 -4.08 5.99 13.44
C ASN A 74 -4.81 5.04 12.46
N MET A 75 -5.16 3.84 12.93
CA MET A 75 -6.00 2.87 12.19
C MET A 75 -7.48 3.02 12.54
N VAL A 76 -7.78 3.57 13.72
CA VAL A 76 -9.14 3.84 14.18
C VAL A 76 -9.20 5.19 14.90
N ALA A 77 -10.37 5.80 14.89
CA ALA A 77 -10.73 6.96 15.71
C ALA A 77 -11.84 6.56 16.69
N VAL A 78 -11.84 7.16 17.88
CA VAL A 78 -12.87 6.95 18.90
C VAL A 78 -13.60 8.26 19.13
N ASP A 79 -14.93 8.23 19.02
CA ASP A 79 -15.82 9.33 19.38
C ASP A 79 -16.88 8.82 20.38
N GLY A 80 -16.77 9.27 21.63
CA GLY A 80 -17.56 8.76 22.73
C GLY A 80 -17.38 7.25 22.93
N GLN A 81 -18.44 6.48 22.64
CA GLN A 81 -18.45 5.01 22.73
C GLN A 81 -18.40 4.32 21.38
N GLN A 82 -18.10 5.05 20.30
CA GLN A 82 -18.03 4.53 18.94
C GLN A 82 -16.58 4.52 18.44
N VAL A 83 -16.22 3.45 17.74
CA VAL A 83 -14.94 3.24 17.08
C VAL A 83 -15.18 3.17 15.59
N SER A 84 -14.48 4.00 14.82
CA SER A 84 -14.53 4.01 13.36
C SER A 84 -13.14 3.78 12.78
N ALA A 85 -13.03 2.99 11.72
CA ALA A 85 -11.75 2.80 11.04
C ALA A 85 -11.40 4.01 10.17
N THR A 86 -10.15 4.47 10.27
CA THR A 86 -9.59 5.54 9.43
C THR A 86 -8.98 4.99 8.14
N VAL A 87 -8.66 3.70 8.12
CA VAL A 87 -8.10 2.96 6.98
C VAL A 87 -9.02 1.80 6.60
N ARG A 88 -8.87 1.32 5.36
CA ARG A 88 -9.35 -0.02 4.98
C ARG A 88 -8.27 -1.04 5.35
N LEU A 89 -8.64 -2.21 5.87
CA LEU A 89 -7.72 -3.31 6.16
C LEU A 89 -8.13 -4.54 5.34
N GLN A 90 -7.19 -5.16 4.65
CA GLN A 90 -7.41 -6.38 3.87
C GLN A 90 -6.35 -7.42 4.18
N TYR A 91 -6.76 -8.68 4.34
CA TYR A 91 -5.84 -9.81 4.45
C TYR A 91 -5.70 -10.50 3.10
N TYR A 92 -4.48 -10.62 2.58
CA TYR A 92 -4.19 -11.23 1.28
C TYR A 92 -2.79 -11.87 1.28
N ALA A 93 -2.69 -13.08 0.74
CA ALA A 93 -1.43 -13.83 0.62
C ALA A 93 -0.60 -13.91 1.92
N GLY A 94 -1.28 -14.10 3.07
CA GLY A 94 -0.61 -14.18 4.37
C GLY A 94 -0.24 -12.84 5.01
N CYS A 95 -0.57 -11.72 4.38
CA CYS A 95 -0.20 -10.37 4.79
C CYS A 95 -1.44 -9.48 5.02
N TYR A 96 -1.29 -8.47 5.87
CA TYR A 96 -2.28 -7.43 6.10
C TYR A 96 -1.91 -6.15 5.34
N PHE A 97 -2.86 -5.56 4.62
CA PHE A 97 -2.67 -4.33 3.87
C PHE A 97 -3.67 -3.28 4.29
N THR A 98 -3.15 -2.10 4.62
CA THR A 98 -3.94 -0.90 4.85
C THR A 98 -3.94 0.01 3.64
N SER A 99 -5.06 0.68 3.40
CA SER A 99 -5.22 1.64 2.31
C SER A 99 -6.25 2.70 2.66
N ASP A 100 -6.49 3.63 1.74
CA ASP A 100 -7.53 4.63 1.91
C ASP A 100 -8.94 4.01 1.87
N ARG A 101 -9.85 4.72 2.54
CA ARG A 101 -11.28 4.44 2.52
C ARG A 101 -11.97 5.30 1.46
N PRO A 102 -12.58 4.71 0.42
CA PRO A 102 -13.30 5.48 -0.61
C PRO A 102 -14.38 6.37 0.00
N GLU A 103 -15.04 5.90 1.07
CA GLU A 103 -16.16 6.60 1.70
C GLU A 103 -15.75 7.91 2.39
N LEU A 104 -14.52 7.97 2.90
CA LEU A 104 -13.96 9.11 3.64
C LEU A 104 -13.27 10.14 2.73
N HIS A 105 -12.96 9.78 1.48
CA HIS A 105 -12.04 10.56 0.62
C HIS A 105 -12.58 10.75 -0.81
N ARG A 106 -13.92 10.79 -0.98
CA ARG A 106 -14.59 10.87 -2.28
C ARG A 106 -14.19 12.09 -3.14
N ASP A 107 -13.64 13.13 -2.53
CA ASP A 107 -13.22 14.38 -3.16
C ASP A 107 -11.70 14.48 -3.38
N ARG A 108 -10.92 13.47 -2.98
CA ARG A 108 -9.44 13.47 -2.97
C ARG A 108 -8.84 12.38 -3.85
N PHE A 109 -9.38 12.19 -5.07
CA PHE A 109 -8.89 11.17 -6.02
C PHE A 109 -7.39 11.24 -6.33
N ALA A 110 -6.78 12.43 -6.34
CA ALA A 110 -5.37 12.60 -6.70
C ALA A 110 -4.39 11.97 -5.70
N ASP A 111 -4.74 11.96 -4.40
CA ASP A 111 -3.88 11.42 -3.33
C ASP A 111 -4.32 10.04 -2.86
N PHE A 112 -5.41 9.52 -3.43
CA PHE A 112 -6.08 8.32 -2.94
C PHE A 112 -5.23 7.06 -3.18
N VAL A 113 -4.99 6.30 -2.12
CA VAL A 113 -4.20 5.06 -2.17
C VAL A 113 -5.13 3.85 -2.16
N LEU A 114 -5.21 3.19 -3.31
CA LEU A 114 -5.98 1.95 -3.48
C LEU A 114 -5.35 0.79 -2.71
N GLY A 115 -6.21 -0.06 -2.15
CA GLY A 115 -5.83 -1.31 -1.49
C GLY A 115 -5.67 -2.48 -2.48
N VAL A 116 -5.86 -3.69 -1.96
CA VAL A 116 -5.74 -4.94 -2.71
C VAL A 116 -6.96 -5.15 -3.61
N GLY A 117 -6.85 -4.72 -4.87
CA GLY A 117 -7.84 -4.94 -5.93
C GLY A 117 -7.61 -6.19 -6.76
N PHE A 118 -8.56 -6.52 -7.65
CA PHE A 118 -8.49 -7.70 -8.53
C PHE A 118 -7.23 -7.71 -9.42
N ALA A 119 -6.92 -6.58 -10.07
CA ALA A 119 -5.72 -6.46 -10.91
C ALA A 119 -4.44 -6.73 -10.12
N THR A 120 -4.32 -6.17 -8.90
CA THR A 120 -3.18 -6.40 -8.01
C THR A 120 -3.03 -7.89 -7.66
N ARG A 121 -4.13 -8.59 -7.37
CA ARG A 121 -4.09 -10.02 -7.02
C ARG A 121 -3.62 -10.87 -8.19
N ASN A 122 -4.20 -10.66 -9.37
CA ASN A 122 -3.79 -11.40 -10.57
C ASN A 122 -2.32 -11.14 -10.91
N PHE A 123 -1.86 -9.90 -10.77
CA PHE A 123 -0.47 -9.59 -11.05
C PHE A 123 0.48 -10.21 -10.02
N ALA A 124 0.13 -10.19 -8.73
CA ALA A 124 0.93 -10.81 -7.68
C ALA A 124 1.15 -12.31 -7.91
N GLU A 125 0.15 -13.03 -8.44
CA GLU A 125 0.26 -14.45 -8.79
C GLU A 125 1.19 -14.73 -10.00
N MET A 126 1.45 -13.71 -10.83
CA MET A 126 2.25 -13.82 -12.06
C MET A 126 3.65 -13.19 -11.94
N MET A 127 4.00 -12.64 -10.77
CA MET A 127 5.28 -11.96 -10.59
C MET A 127 6.46 -12.92 -10.82
N PRO A 128 7.41 -12.60 -11.71
CA PRO A 128 8.51 -13.50 -12.08
C PRO A 128 9.65 -13.44 -11.06
N LEU A 129 9.35 -13.53 -9.76
CA LEU A 129 10.34 -13.44 -8.69
C LEU A 129 11.20 -14.70 -8.64
N ARG A 130 12.51 -14.49 -8.45
CA ARG A 130 13.46 -15.54 -8.11
C ARG A 130 14.05 -15.26 -6.73
N PRO A 131 14.34 -16.28 -5.92
CA PRO A 131 15.05 -16.08 -4.67
C PRO A 131 16.36 -15.30 -4.88
N GLY A 132 16.59 -14.29 -4.06
CA GLY A 132 17.77 -13.42 -4.12
C GLY A 132 17.69 -12.26 -5.12
N SER A 133 16.60 -12.11 -5.89
CA SER A 133 16.44 -10.96 -6.79
C SER A 133 16.37 -9.63 -6.05
N SER A 134 17.00 -8.60 -6.62
CA SER A 134 16.75 -7.20 -6.28
C SER A 134 15.51 -6.71 -7.02
N VAL A 135 14.56 -6.11 -6.30
CA VAL A 135 13.23 -5.77 -6.83
C VAL A 135 12.97 -4.27 -6.73
N LEU A 136 12.42 -3.69 -7.79
CA LEU A 136 11.83 -2.36 -7.81
C LEU A 136 10.31 -2.47 -8.00
N ASP A 137 9.53 -1.94 -7.06
CA ASP A 137 8.09 -1.72 -7.19
C ASP A 137 7.84 -0.26 -7.61
N LEU A 138 7.49 -0.05 -8.88
CA LEU A 138 7.34 1.27 -9.50
C LEU A 138 5.87 1.70 -9.52
N GLY A 139 5.55 2.79 -8.83
CA GLY A 139 4.17 3.19 -8.53
C GLY A 139 3.56 2.29 -7.45
N CYS A 140 4.26 2.16 -6.32
CA CYS A 140 4.01 1.10 -5.34
C CYS A 140 2.66 1.21 -4.61
N GLY A 141 2.00 2.37 -4.59
CA GLY A 141 0.70 2.53 -3.93
C GLY A 141 0.76 2.17 -2.44
N CYS A 142 -0.05 1.23 -1.99
CA CYS A 142 0.01 0.72 -0.60
C CYS A 142 1.10 -0.36 -0.38
N GLY A 143 1.93 -0.65 -1.38
CA GLY A 143 3.11 -1.51 -1.25
C GLY A 143 2.85 -3.01 -1.35
N VAL A 144 1.73 -3.44 -1.96
CA VAL A 144 1.37 -4.87 -2.03
C VAL A 144 2.47 -5.69 -2.69
N LEU A 145 2.95 -5.27 -3.86
CA LEU A 145 3.95 -6.04 -4.60
C LEU A 145 5.32 -5.98 -3.91
N ALA A 146 5.69 -4.82 -3.35
CA ALA A 146 6.89 -4.68 -2.53
C ALA A 146 6.89 -5.66 -1.33
N VAL A 147 5.81 -5.70 -0.55
CA VAL A 147 5.68 -6.58 0.62
C VAL A 147 5.70 -8.05 0.22
N LEU A 148 4.96 -8.43 -0.84
CA LEU A 148 4.93 -9.82 -1.30
C LEU A 148 6.26 -10.26 -1.95
N SER A 149 7.10 -9.31 -2.39
CA SER A 149 8.45 -9.61 -2.87
C SER A 149 9.45 -9.87 -1.76
N ALA A 150 9.28 -9.21 -0.61
CA ALA A 150 10.28 -9.18 0.46
C ALA A 150 10.72 -10.55 1.02
N PRO A 151 9.87 -11.59 1.12
CA PRO A 151 10.31 -12.91 1.58
C PRO A 151 11.34 -13.61 0.67
N LEU A 152 11.33 -13.29 -0.63
CA LEU A 152 12.20 -13.95 -1.62
C LEU A 152 13.30 -13.01 -2.15
N ALA A 153 13.08 -11.70 -2.10
CA ALA A 153 14.02 -10.71 -2.61
C ALA A 153 15.24 -10.53 -1.69
N SER A 154 16.40 -10.20 -2.28
CA SER A 154 17.57 -9.75 -1.51
C SER A 154 17.44 -8.30 -1.08
N ALA A 155 16.75 -7.48 -1.86
CA ALA A 155 16.42 -6.09 -1.57
C ALA A 155 15.16 -5.67 -2.32
N VAL A 156 14.37 -4.78 -1.71
CA VAL A 156 13.17 -4.20 -2.33
C VAL A 156 13.25 -2.69 -2.21
N MET A 157 13.07 -2.00 -3.33
CA MET A 157 12.87 -0.56 -3.41
C MET A 157 11.46 -0.29 -3.94
N ALA A 158 10.72 0.60 -3.28
CA ALA A 158 9.40 1.02 -3.68
C ALA A 158 9.39 2.52 -4.01
N VAL A 159 8.93 2.87 -5.20
CA VAL A 159 8.89 4.25 -5.68
C VAL A 159 7.46 4.67 -5.95
N ASP A 160 7.10 5.86 -5.52
CA ASP A 160 5.81 6.47 -5.86
C ASP A 160 5.97 8.00 -5.89
N ILE A 161 5.16 8.65 -6.72
CA ILE A 161 5.08 10.12 -6.77
C ILE A 161 4.21 10.67 -5.63
N ASN A 162 3.31 9.85 -5.10
CA ASN A 162 2.41 10.20 -4.02
C ASN A 162 3.08 9.93 -2.65
N PRO A 163 3.38 10.98 -1.85
CA PRO A 163 3.98 10.79 -0.53
C PRO A 163 3.08 9.98 0.43
N ARG A 164 1.76 10.01 0.26
CA ARG A 164 0.82 9.20 1.04
C ARG A 164 0.92 7.72 0.70
N ALA A 165 1.12 7.37 -0.57
CA ALA A 165 1.38 6.00 -1.00
C ALA A 165 2.64 5.44 -0.31
N LEU A 166 3.72 6.23 -0.27
CA LEU A 166 4.94 5.84 0.44
C LEU A 166 4.71 5.66 1.95
N ALA A 167 3.86 6.48 2.57
CA ALA A 167 3.49 6.31 3.97
C ALA A 167 2.77 4.98 4.22
N PHE A 168 1.77 4.64 3.39
CA PHE A 168 1.10 3.34 3.45
C PHE A 168 2.05 2.17 3.16
N THR A 169 2.94 2.32 2.17
CA THR A 169 3.93 1.30 1.82
C THR A 169 4.83 0.99 3.00
N ARG A 170 5.37 2.02 3.68
CA ARG A 170 6.19 1.83 4.91
C ARG A 170 5.38 1.18 6.02
N PHE A 171 4.17 1.69 6.27
CA PHE A 171 3.30 1.15 7.33
C PHE A 171 2.98 -0.32 7.11
N ASN A 172 2.60 -0.69 5.88
CA ASN A 172 2.30 -2.08 5.53
C ASN A 172 3.56 -2.95 5.54
N ALA A 173 4.71 -2.43 5.12
CA ALA A 173 5.98 -3.14 5.25
C ALA A 173 6.29 -3.46 6.72
N GLU A 174 6.18 -2.47 7.62
CA GLU A 174 6.37 -2.67 9.05
C GLU A 174 5.34 -3.62 9.68
N LEU A 175 4.07 -3.48 9.33
CA LEU A 175 2.98 -4.32 9.82
C LEU A 175 3.23 -5.80 9.49
N ASN A 176 3.76 -6.09 8.30
CA ASN A 176 4.07 -7.44 7.85
C ASN A 176 5.50 -7.91 8.21
N GLY A 177 6.25 -7.12 8.97
CA GLY A 177 7.58 -7.52 9.43
C GLY A 177 8.70 -7.35 8.41
N PHE A 178 8.53 -6.49 7.41
CA PHE A 178 9.52 -6.15 6.38
C PHE A 178 9.98 -4.67 6.46
N PRO A 179 10.42 -4.15 7.61
CA PRO A 179 10.82 -2.74 7.76
C PRO A 179 12.03 -2.34 6.88
N GLN A 180 12.74 -3.32 6.31
CA GLN A 180 13.89 -3.10 5.43
C GLN A 180 13.52 -2.66 4.00
N ILE A 181 12.23 -2.66 3.61
CA ILE A 181 11.80 -2.17 2.30
C ILE A 181 12.14 -0.68 2.19
N GLU A 182 13.01 -0.34 1.23
CA GLU A 182 13.36 1.05 0.96
C GLU A 182 12.24 1.75 0.18
N THR A 183 12.08 3.05 0.40
CA THR A 183 11.09 3.86 -0.33
C THR A 183 11.73 5.14 -0.84
N ALA A 184 11.35 5.58 -2.04
CA ALA A 184 11.80 6.85 -2.58
C ALA A 184 10.65 7.64 -3.25
N LEU A 185 10.58 8.93 -2.94
CA LEU A 185 9.62 9.86 -3.56
C LEU A 185 10.18 10.32 -4.90
N GLY A 186 9.40 10.15 -5.96
CA GLY A 186 9.79 10.68 -7.25
C GLY A 186 8.91 10.19 -8.39
N ASP A 187 9.07 10.85 -9.53
CA ASP A 187 8.40 10.48 -10.77
C ASP A 187 9.15 9.30 -11.43
N LEU A 188 8.45 8.18 -11.55
CA LEU A 188 8.94 6.95 -12.18
C LEU A 188 10.36 6.59 -11.71
N PHE A 189 11.33 6.55 -12.64
CA PHE A 189 12.70 6.10 -12.35
C PHE A 189 13.62 7.19 -11.81
N ALA A 190 13.17 8.46 -11.75
CA ALA A 190 14.00 9.60 -11.36
C ALA A 190 14.81 9.37 -10.06
N PRO A 191 14.25 8.81 -8.97
CA PRO A 191 15.02 8.62 -7.73
C PRO A 191 16.01 7.43 -7.78
N VAL A 192 15.99 6.60 -8.83
CA VAL A 192 16.72 5.33 -8.90
C VAL A 192 17.51 5.14 -10.20
N LEU A 193 17.76 6.20 -10.98
CA LEU A 193 18.46 6.13 -12.28
C LEU A 193 19.85 5.48 -12.22
N SER A 194 20.55 5.60 -11.09
CA SER A 194 21.88 5.00 -10.86
C SER A 194 21.83 3.56 -10.34
N ARG A 195 20.64 3.01 -10.05
CA ARG A 195 20.47 1.64 -9.53
C ARG A 195 20.18 0.65 -10.66
N ARG A 196 20.35 -0.63 -10.35
CA ARG A 196 19.96 -1.76 -11.19
C ARG A 196 19.13 -2.72 -10.34
N PHE A 197 18.17 -3.37 -10.98
CA PHE A 197 17.27 -4.31 -10.35
C PHE A 197 17.13 -5.53 -11.26
N ASP A 198 17.06 -6.71 -10.67
CA ASP A 198 16.82 -7.96 -11.40
C ASP A 198 15.37 -8.04 -11.88
N VAL A 199 14.44 -7.48 -11.09
CA VAL A 199 13.01 -7.46 -11.39
C VAL A 199 12.46 -6.05 -11.14
N ILE A 200 11.72 -5.53 -12.13
CA ILE A 200 10.92 -4.31 -11.98
C ILE A 200 9.46 -4.72 -12.13
N VAL A 201 8.65 -4.44 -11.12
CA VAL A 201 7.20 -4.65 -11.13
C VAL A 201 6.50 -3.29 -11.13
N SER A 202 5.38 -3.18 -11.84
CA SER A 202 4.57 -1.97 -11.83
C SER A 202 3.12 -2.32 -12.11
N ASN A 203 2.24 -1.99 -11.18
CA ASN A 203 0.79 -2.07 -11.36
C ASN A 203 0.23 -0.65 -11.59
N ALA A 204 0.70 -0.01 -12.66
CA ALA A 204 0.32 1.36 -12.99
C ALA A 204 -1.20 1.47 -13.28
N PRO A 205 -1.84 2.62 -12.98
CA PRO A 205 -3.25 2.82 -13.26
C PRO A 205 -3.56 2.68 -14.76
N TYR A 206 -4.55 1.84 -15.09
CA TYR A 206 -4.96 1.52 -16.46
C TYR A 206 -5.87 2.57 -17.12
N VAL A 207 -6.12 3.71 -16.47
CA VAL A 207 -7.06 4.71 -16.99
C VAL A 207 -6.38 5.48 -18.13
N ILE A 208 -6.87 5.25 -19.36
CA ILE A 208 -6.56 6.08 -20.51
C ILE A 208 -7.21 7.44 -20.28
N SER A 209 -6.48 8.39 -19.69
CA SER A 209 -6.87 9.80 -19.81
C SER A 209 -6.61 10.23 -21.26
N PRO A 210 -7.60 10.78 -21.98
CA PRO A 210 -7.34 11.42 -23.26
C PRO A 210 -6.22 12.44 -23.09
N ALA A 211 -5.32 12.54 -24.06
CA ALA A 211 -4.16 13.43 -24.05
C ALA A 211 -4.48 14.95 -23.93
N SER A 212 -5.75 15.30 -23.76
CA SER A 212 -6.25 16.67 -23.65
C SER A 212 -6.80 16.95 -22.25
N THR A 213 -5.91 16.97 -21.25
CA THR A 213 -5.98 17.92 -20.13
C THR A 213 -4.55 18.12 -19.63
N THR A 214 -3.82 19.02 -20.28
CA THR A 214 -2.46 19.43 -19.94
C THR A 214 -2.44 20.07 -18.55
N ALA A 215 -1.70 19.49 -17.61
CA ALA A 215 -0.60 20.17 -16.87
C ALA A 215 -0.06 19.29 -15.73
N ILE A 216 0.83 18.34 -16.03
CA ILE A 216 1.91 17.94 -15.11
C ILE A 216 3.18 17.77 -15.94
N GLY A 217 4.21 18.54 -15.59
CA GLY A 217 5.63 18.21 -15.78
C GLY A 217 6.13 18.03 -17.22
N THR A 218 6.94 18.98 -17.68
CA THR A 218 7.65 18.96 -18.96
C THR A 218 8.37 17.64 -19.25
N ALA A 219 8.13 17.13 -20.47
CA ALA A 219 8.65 15.92 -21.06
C ALA A 219 10.19 15.79 -21.03
N VAL A 220 10.67 14.57 -20.77
CA VAL A 220 12.01 14.10 -21.18
C VAL A 220 11.85 13.35 -22.51
N PRO A 221 12.67 13.63 -23.55
CA PRO A 221 12.51 12.99 -24.84
C PRO A 221 12.90 11.51 -24.79
N ALA A 222 12.06 10.68 -25.42
CA ALA A 222 12.25 9.24 -25.54
C ALA A 222 13.42 8.90 -26.48
N SER A 223 14.47 8.31 -25.91
CA SER A 223 15.35 7.40 -26.65
C SER A 223 15.97 6.38 -25.69
N ALA A 224 15.29 5.24 -25.53
CA ALA A 224 15.89 4.03 -25.02
C ALA A 224 15.32 2.86 -25.81
N SER A 225 16.16 2.29 -26.68
CA SER A 225 15.86 1.12 -27.49
C SER A 225 15.61 -0.10 -26.59
N VAL A 226 14.39 -0.64 -26.63
CA VAL A 226 14.04 -1.92 -26.03
C VAL A 226 14.65 -3.04 -26.89
N LEU A 227 15.59 -3.80 -26.32
CA LEU A 227 16.08 -5.03 -26.93
C LEU A 227 15.07 -6.17 -26.68
N PRO A 228 14.74 -7.02 -27.66
CA PRO A 228 13.79 -8.10 -27.48
C PRO A 228 14.38 -9.22 -26.62
N ALA A 229 13.69 -9.58 -25.54
CA ALA A 229 14.01 -10.74 -24.72
C ALA A 229 13.73 -12.04 -25.52
N ARG A 230 14.75 -12.89 -25.65
CA ARG A 230 14.61 -14.22 -26.26
C ARG A 230 13.86 -15.15 -25.30
N HIS A 231 12.72 -15.66 -25.73
CA HIS A 231 11.99 -16.72 -25.02
C HIS A 231 12.86 -17.98 -24.94
N ARG A 232 13.10 -18.47 -23.71
CA ARG A 232 13.44 -19.87 -23.47
C ARG A 232 12.32 -20.47 -22.63
N HIS A 233 11.54 -21.36 -23.25
CA HIS A 233 10.67 -22.28 -22.53
C HIS A 233 11.54 -23.16 -21.64
N CYS A 234 11.31 -23.12 -20.33
CA CYS A 234 11.92 -24.07 -19.40
C CYS A 234 10.80 -24.96 -18.87
N LEU A 235 10.81 -26.21 -19.32
CA LEU A 235 10.00 -27.30 -18.79
C LEU A 235 10.45 -27.57 -17.34
N LEU A 236 9.49 -27.62 -16.42
CA LEU A 236 9.70 -28.09 -15.04
C LEU A 236 10.11 -29.58 -15.05
N PRO A 237 11.08 -30.04 -14.26
CA PRO A 237 11.21 -31.46 -13.98
C PRO A 237 10.13 -31.88 -12.98
N ALA A 238 9.47 -33.00 -13.27
CA ALA A 238 8.55 -33.67 -12.36
C ALA A 238 9.29 -34.15 -11.11
N ALA A 239 8.63 -34.04 -9.96
CA ALA A 239 9.14 -34.48 -8.68
C ALA A 239 9.25 -36.02 -8.60
N ALA A 240 10.42 -36.50 -8.17
CA ALA A 240 10.62 -37.67 -7.31
C ALA A 240 12.00 -37.57 -6.66
#